data_AF-A0A533UQG8-F1
#
_entry.id   AF-A0A533UQG8-F1
#
_cell.length_a   1.000
_cell.length_b   1.000
_cell.length_c   1.000
_cell.angle_alpha   90.00
_cell.angle_beta   90.00
_cell.angle_gamma   90.00
#
_symmetry.space_group_name_H-M   'P 1'
#
loop_
_entity.id
_entity.type
_entity.pdbx_description
1 polymer ?
#
loop_
_entity_poly.entity_id
_entity_poly.type
_entity_poly.pdbx_seq_one_letter_code
_entity_poly.pdbx_strand_id
1 'polypeptide(L)' 'MKIKDDHIEIGVMAKPLKGKANSEIIKRIAKHFGISRSSVRIVRGEKSRNKVVEVI' A
#
# COMPACT_ATOMS: atom_id res chain seq x y z
N MET A 1 -1.97 1.60 -10.87
CA MET A 1 -1.37 0.48 -10.11
C MET A 1 -1.03 -0.55 -11.14
N LYS A 2 0.25 -0.93 -11.24
CA LYS A 2 0.68 -2.01 -12.13
C LYS A 2 0.96 -3.24 -11.28
N ILE A 3 0.46 -4.38 -11.71
CA ILE A 3 0.70 -5.66 -11.05
C ILE A 3 1.60 -6.44 -12.02
N LYS A 4 2.75 -6.88 -11.52
CA LYS A 4 3.70 -7.73 -12.23
C LYS A 4 4.01 -8.90 -11.32
N ASP A 5 3.55 -10.08 -11.69
CA ASP A 5 3.77 -11.32 -10.93
C ASP A 5 3.43 -11.09 -9.44
N ASP A 6 4.45 -11.14 -8.58
CA ASP A 6 4.33 -10.98 -7.12
C ASP A 6 4.56 -9.54 -6.62
N HIS A 7 4.76 -8.59 -7.53
CA HIS A 7 5.06 -7.20 -7.22
C HIS A 7 3.98 -6.24 -7.69
N ILE A 8 3.61 -5.32 -6.80
CA ILE A 8 2.66 -4.25 -7.08
C ILE A 8 3.40 -2.92 -7.10
N GLU A 9 3.38 -2.26 -8.25
CA GLU A 9 3.94 -0.93 -8.43
C GLU A 9 2.84 0.12 -8.26
N ILE A 10 2.96 0.91 -7.18
CA ILE A 10 2.01 1.97 -6.84
C ILE A 10 2.75 3.30 -6.82
N GLY A 11 2.47 4.14 -7.81
CA GLY A 11 2.87 5.55 -7.78
C GLY A 11 2.07 6.29 -6.71
N VAL A 12 2.76 6.72 -5.65
CA VAL A 12 2.20 7.53 -4.56
C VAL A 12 2.71 8.96 -4.73
N MET A 13 1.80 9.93 -4.92
CA MET A 13 2.18 11.35 -4.96
C MET A 13 2.46 11.92 -3.57
N ALA A 14 1.96 11.26 -2.53
CA ALA A 14 2.17 11.66 -1.15
C ALA A 14 3.65 11.51 -0.77
N LYS A 15 4.27 12.59 -0.28
CA LYS A 15 5.60 12.50 0.36
C LYS A 15 5.54 11.47 1.50
N PRO A 16 6.63 10.74 1.79
CA PRO A 16 6.70 9.80 2.93
C PRO A 16 6.76 10.53 4.29
N LEU A 17 6.21 11.75 4.37
CA LEU A 17 6.10 12.56 5.58
C LEU A 17 4.86 12.12 6.36
N LYS A 18 5.07 11.73 7.63
CA LYS A 18 4.01 11.41 8.59
C LYS A 18 3.02 10.31 8.14
N GLY A 19 3.48 9.28 7.42
CA GLY A 19 2.63 8.12 7.08
C GLY A 19 1.57 8.37 5.99
N LYS A 20 1.53 9.55 5.34
CA LYS A 20 0.58 9.86 4.26
C LYS A 20 0.69 8.89 3.07
N ALA A 21 1.90 8.45 2.75
CA ALA A 21 2.13 7.44 1.73
C ALA A 21 1.51 6.08 2.09
N ASN A 22 1.55 5.68 3.37
CA ASN A 22 0.98 4.41 3.84
C ASN A 22 -0.54 4.40 3.67
N SER A 23 -1.21 5.48 4.11
CA SER A 23 -2.67 5.59 3.98
C SER A 23 -3.14 5.58 2.54
N GLU A 24 -2.40 6.23 1.63
CA GLU A 24 -2.73 6.23 0.20
C GLU A 24 -2.56 4.83 -0.41
N ILE A 25 -1.49 4.10 -0.07
CA ILE A 25 -1.25 2.72 -0.50
C ILE A 25 -2.41 1.82 -0.02
N ILE A 26 -2.72 1.85 1.27
CA ILE A 26 -3.82 1.09 1.88
C ILE A 26 -5.14 1.40 1.16
N LYS A 27 -5.44 2.69 0.93
CA LYS A 27 -6.67 3.11 0.25
C LYS A 27 -6.73 2.60 -1.20
N ARG A 28 -5.62 2.62 -1.93
CA ARG A 28 -5.56 2.13 -3.32
C ARG A 28 -5.70 0.62 -3.40
N ILE A 29 -5.01 -0.11 -2.53
CA ILE A 29 -5.09 -1.58 -2.45
C ILE A 29 -6.52 -1.99 -2.05
N ALA A 30 -7.07 -1.42 -0.98
CA ALA A 30 -8.43 -1.70 -0.53
C ALA A 30 -9.47 -1.45 -1.64
N LYS A 31 -9.34 -0.33 -2.37
CA LYS A 31 -10.23 -0.02 -3.50
C LYS A 31 -10.07 -1.01 -4.66
N HIS A 32 -8.85 -1.49 -4.91
CA HIS A 32 -8.59 -2.45 -5.98
C HIS A 32 -9.19 -3.84 -5.69
N PHE A 33 -9.06 -4.30 -4.45
CA PHE A 33 -9.60 -5.60 -4.02
C PHE A 33 -11.06 -5.53 -3.54
N GLY A 34 -11.66 -4.35 -3.43
CA GLY A 34 -13.04 -4.18 -2.96
C GLY A 34 -13.23 -4.45 -1.47
N ILE A 35 -12.16 -4.41 -0.69
CA ILE A 35 -12.14 -4.75 0.75
C ILE A 35 -12.05 -3.51 1.63
N SER A 36 -12.25 -3.72 2.93
CA SER A 36 -12.10 -2.66 3.92
C SER A 36 -10.65 -2.19 4.04
N ARG A 37 -10.41 -0.92 4.40
CA ARG A 37 -9.05 -0.42 4.68
C ARG A 37 -8.42 -1.09 5.90
N SER A 38 -9.26 -1.51 6.85
CA SER A 38 -8.87 -2.28 8.04
C SER A 38 -8.32 -3.67 7.68
N SER A 39 -8.74 -4.23 6.54
CA SER A 39 -8.25 -5.50 6.01
C SER A 39 -6.87 -5.39 5.34
N VAL A 40 -6.31 -4.18 5.20
CA VAL A 40 -5.03 -3.95 4.52
C VAL A 40 -4.04 -3.35 5.50
N ARG A 41 -2.95 -4.06 5.77
CA ARG A 41 -1.95 -3.66 6.77
C ARG A 41 -0.53 -3.74 6.20
N ILE A 42 0.29 -2.75 6.51
CA ILE A 42 1.72 -2.82 6.19
C ILE A 42 2.40 -3.63 7.28
N VAL A 43 2.97 -4.78 6.92
CA VAL A 43 3.67 -5.66 7.87
C VAL A 43 5.17 -5.41 7.90
N ARG A 44 5.76 -4.89 6.81
CA ARG A 44 7.18 -4.49 6.76
C ARG A 44 7.42 -3.30 5.84
N GLY A 45 8.51 -2.56 6.10
CA GLY A 45 8.98 -1.49 5.22
C GLY A 45 8.27 -0.15 5.39
N GLU A 46 7.71 0.15 6.56
CA GLU A 46 7.02 1.44 6.81
C GLU A 46 7.88 2.66 6.46
N LYS A 47 9.19 2.59 6.69
CA LYS A 47 10.16 3.65 6.35
C LYS A 47 10.90 3.42 5.01
N SER A 48 10.62 2.31 4.31
CA SER A 48 11.32 1.90 3.08
C SER A 48 10.45 2.15 1.83
N ARG A 49 11.09 2.24 0.66
CA ARG A 49 10.40 2.25 -0.65
C ARG A 49 9.70 0.91 -0.93
N ASN A 50 10.36 -0.20 -0.58
CA ASN A 50 9.79 -1.54 -0.68
C ASN A 50 8.99 -1.84 0.60
N LYS A 51 7.70 -2.10 0.43
CA LYS A 51 6.75 -2.36 1.52
C LYS A 51 6.11 -3.71 1.31
N VAL A 52 6.03 -4.50 2.39
CA VAL A 52 5.24 -5.73 2.40
C VAL A 52 3.90 -5.39 3.03
N VAL A 53 2.84 -5.65 2.28
CA VAL A 53 1.46 -5.38 2.67
C VAL A 53 0.73 -6.71 2.78
N GLU A 54 0.06 -6.91 3.90
CA GLU A 54 -0.84 -8.01 4.16
C GLU A 54 -2.28 -7.56 3.84
N VAL A 55 -3.01 -8.45 3.18
CA VAL A 55 -4.41 -8.27 2.83
C VAL A 55 -5.18 -9.46 3.40
N ILE A 56 -6.15 -9.19 4.28
CA ILE A 56 -6.99 -10.18 4.99
C ILE A 56 -8.38 -10.27 4.36
#